data_AF-A0A7J3MKB5-F1
#
_entry.id   AF-A0A7J3MKB5-F1
#
_cell.length_a   1.000
_cell.length_b   1.000
_cell.length_c   1.000
_cell.angle_alpha   90.00
_cell.angle_beta   90.00
_cell.angle_gamma   90.00
#
_symmetry.space_group_name_H-M   'P 1'
#
loop_
_entity.id
_entity.type
_entity.pdbx_description
1 polymer ?
#
loop_
_entity_poly.entity_id
_entity_poly.type
_entity_poly.pdbx_seq_one_letter_code
_entity_poly.pdbx_strand_id
1 'polypeptide(L)'
;MPLPKNFAILTRPRIEVDRVDEKKYSLDSLMNFPGAWKALKEKWLEIPKRLIDGEIQLLSDFADYRHFMVSINYKRKGIAAREYREERAEFEVWQHKNGFSLVVNAPRELAELTATFLSVAVYKDPFALRMRKLGREDFLTLLQYVRSIGGRVTTLQLRYVKTVDMGKLSVLKISGEAIEGENIEKLLNAARKITRIGFQIPNLSGEQFKFWVGHWGGGTIYSPTMSKPHHVWSLIKFFEGALKE
;
A
#
# COMPACT_ATOMS: atom_id res chain seq x y z
N MET A 1 -0.98 -3.69 23.86
CA MET A 1 -0.85 -4.40 22.56
C MET A 1 -0.43 -3.40 21.49
N PRO A 2 0.51 -3.73 20.59
CA PRO A 2 0.89 -2.84 19.49
C PRO A 2 -0.28 -2.62 18.54
N LEU A 3 -0.41 -1.40 18.01
CA LEU A 3 -1.47 -1.06 17.06
C LEU A 3 -1.20 -1.71 15.69
N PRO A 4 -2.25 -2.14 14.96
CA PRO A 4 -2.10 -2.60 13.59
C PRO A 4 -1.47 -1.52 12.70
N LYS A 5 -0.54 -1.90 11.83
CA LYS A 5 0.12 -0.96 10.90
C LYS A 5 -0.56 -0.98 9.55
N ASN A 6 -0.83 0.19 8.99
CA ASN A 6 -1.28 0.29 7.60
C ASN A 6 -0.11 0.06 6.64
N PHE A 7 -0.42 -0.34 5.42
CA PHE A 7 0.58 -0.38 4.35
C PHE A 7 -0.03 0.02 3.01
N ALA A 8 0.83 0.31 2.05
CA ALA A 8 0.50 0.63 0.68
C ALA A 8 1.58 0.10 -0.27
N ILE A 9 1.16 -0.66 -1.29
CA ILE A 9 2.04 -1.20 -2.32
C ILE A 9 2.25 -0.14 -3.41
N LEU A 10 3.51 0.14 -3.71
CA LEU A 10 3.91 0.92 -4.88
C LEU A 10 4.34 -0.02 -6.01
N THR A 11 4.11 0.40 -7.24
CA THR A 11 4.48 -0.34 -8.46
C THR A 11 5.99 -0.60 -8.52
N ARG A 12 6.38 -1.57 -9.35
CA ARG A 12 7.79 -1.71 -9.74
C ARG A 12 8.20 -0.51 -10.61
N PRO A 13 9.46 -0.06 -10.53
CA PRO A 13 9.96 0.96 -11.44
C PRO A 13 10.11 0.38 -12.86
N ARG A 14 10.12 1.27 -13.86
CA ARG A 14 10.44 0.89 -15.26
C ARG A 14 11.92 0.97 -15.59
N ILE A 15 12.69 1.59 -14.71
CA ILE A 15 14.11 1.90 -14.88
C ILE A 15 14.82 1.39 -13.64
N GLU A 16 15.89 0.63 -13.84
CA GLU A 16 16.74 0.18 -12.74
C GLU A 16 17.68 1.30 -12.34
N VAL A 17 17.78 1.53 -11.04
CA VAL A 17 18.69 2.53 -10.45
C VAL A 17 19.39 1.85 -9.30
N ASP A 18 20.72 1.72 -9.38
CA ASP A 18 21.51 0.99 -8.39
C ASP A 18 21.94 1.83 -7.18
N ARG A 19 22.06 3.15 -7.37
CA ARG A 19 22.51 4.10 -6.34
C ARG A 19 21.63 5.34 -6.31
N VAL A 20 21.49 5.92 -5.12
CA VAL A 20 20.82 7.21 -4.92
C VAL A 20 21.88 8.25 -4.57
N ASP A 21 21.95 9.32 -5.37
CA ASP A 21 23.00 10.34 -5.23
C ASP A 21 22.84 11.19 -3.97
N GLU A 22 21.60 11.60 -3.65
CA GLU A 22 21.32 12.41 -2.48
C GLU A 22 20.57 11.60 -1.43
N LYS A 23 21.00 11.71 -0.18
CA LYS A 23 20.40 10.97 0.93
C LYS A 23 19.11 11.61 1.45
N LYS A 24 18.78 12.83 1.02
CA LYS A 24 17.63 13.58 1.51
C LYS A 24 17.04 14.43 0.38
N TYR A 25 15.73 14.34 0.21
CA TYR A 25 14.93 15.11 -0.75
C TYR A 25 13.80 15.83 -0.04
N SER A 26 13.77 17.15 -0.12
CA SER A 26 12.68 17.97 0.43
C SER A 26 11.59 18.25 -0.61
N LEU A 27 10.48 18.85 -0.17
CA LEU A 27 9.41 19.33 -1.03
C LEU A 27 9.95 20.35 -2.05
N ASP A 28 10.84 21.24 -1.64
CA ASP A 28 11.45 22.22 -2.54
C ASP A 28 12.26 21.53 -3.65
N SER A 29 13.05 20.51 -3.29
CA SER A 29 13.74 19.68 -4.27
C SER A 29 12.76 19.03 -5.25
N LEU A 30 11.65 18.48 -4.76
CA LEU A 30 10.61 17.86 -5.59
C LEU A 30 9.95 18.86 -6.54
N MET A 31 9.64 20.07 -6.07
CA MET A 31 8.96 21.08 -6.89
C MET A 31 9.83 21.63 -8.02
N ASN A 32 11.15 21.44 -7.96
CA ASN A 32 12.07 21.78 -9.04
C ASN A 32 12.05 20.78 -10.21
N PHE A 33 11.42 19.60 -10.07
CA PHE A 33 11.32 18.63 -11.16
C PHE A 33 10.16 18.95 -12.11
N PRO A 34 10.40 18.93 -13.44
CA PRO A 34 9.34 19.14 -14.42
C PRO A 34 8.16 18.19 -14.22
N GLY A 35 6.95 18.75 -14.13
CA GLY A 35 5.72 17.97 -13.98
C GLY A 35 5.44 17.42 -12.58
N ALA A 36 6.29 17.67 -11.58
CA ALA A 36 6.02 17.25 -10.19
C ALA A 36 4.67 17.78 -9.67
N TRP A 37 4.32 19.02 -10.01
CA TRP A 37 3.02 19.61 -9.67
C TRP A 37 1.82 18.87 -10.27
N LYS A 38 1.98 18.18 -11.41
CA LYS A 38 0.92 17.35 -12.02
C LYS A 38 0.85 15.96 -11.38
N ALA A 39 1.99 15.43 -10.92
CA ALA A 39 2.04 14.15 -10.23
C ALA A 39 1.42 14.24 -8.83
N LEU A 40 1.58 15.39 -8.17
CA LEU A 40 0.84 15.74 -6.97
C LEU A 40 -0.64 15.96 -7.30
N LYS A 41 -1.53 15.34 -6.52
CA LYS A 41 -2.96 15.64 -6.63
C LYS A 41 -3.19 17.11 -6.28
N GLU A 42 -4.00 17.76 -7.10
CA GLU A 42 -4.44 19.16 -6.99
C GLU A 42 -4.78 19.57 -5.55
N LYS A 43 -5.51 18.73 -4.81
CA LYS A 43 -5.85 18.94 -3.38
C LYS A 43 -4.67 19.26 -2.45
N TRP A 44 -3.43 18.88 -2.81
CA TRP A 44 -2.24 19.14 -2.01
C TRP A 44 -1.67 20.54 -2.23
N LEU A 45 -1.88 21.07 -3.43
CA LEU A 45 -1.29 22.32 -3.92
C LEU A 45 -2.29 23.48 -3.91
N GLU A 46 -3.58 23.19 -4.11
CA GLU A 46 -4.65 24.18 -4.12
C GLU A 46 -5.13 24.62 -2.75
N ILE A 47 -5.88 25.73 -2.72
CA ILE A 47 -6.29 26.43 -1.50
C ILE A 47 -7.37 25.63 -0.73
N PRO A 48 -7.17 25.39 0.59
CA PRO A 48 -5.96 25.73 1.35
C PRO A 48 -4.84 24.76 1.02
N LYS A 49 -3.63 25.27 0.71
CA LYS A 49 -2.45 24.46 0.40
C LYS A 49 -2.26 23.40 1.48
N ARG A 50 -2.67 22.16 1.19
CA ARG A 50 -2.74 21.11 2.20
C ARG A 50 -1.37 20.56 2.53
N LEU A 51 -0.45 20.55 1.58
CA LEU A 51 0.94 20.16 1.83
C LEU A 51 1.73 21.39 2.26
N ILE A 52 2.17 21.43 3.52
CA ILE A 52 2.97 22.53 4.05
C ILE A 52 4.44 22.29 3.69
N ASP A 53 4.94 21.11 4.05
CA ASP A 53 6.32 20.67 3.85
C ASP A 53 6.39 19.14 3.82
N GLY A 54 7.48 18.58 3.32
CA GLY A 54 7.76 17.16 3.39
C GLY A 54 9.16 16.80 2.94
N GLU A 55 9.65 15.67 3.44
CA GLU A 55 10.96 15.14 3.07
C GLU A 55 10.94 13.61 3.03
N ILE A 56 11.81 13.06 2.18
CA ILE A 56 12.19 11.65 2.19
C ILE A 56 13.70 11.56 2.39
N GLN A 57 14.11 10.73 3.36
CA GLN A 57 15.50 10.52 3.72
C GLN A 57 15.86 9.04 3.60
N LEU A 58 16.91 8.73 2.86
CA LEU A 58 17.51 7.40 2.80
C LEU A 58 18.20 7.08 4.13
N LEU A 59 17.69 6.05 4.82
CA LEU A 59 18.26 5.56 6.08
C LEU A 59 19.27 4.45 5.84
N SER A 60 18.97 3.52 4.92
CA SER A 60 19.89 2.45 4.56
C SER A 60 19.70 2.01 3.11
N ASP A 61 20.81 1.69 2.44
CA ASP A 61 20.86 1.04 1.12
C ASP A 61 21.77 -0.18 1.26
N PHE A 62 21.20 -1.38 1.16
CA PHE A 62 21.92 -2.64 1.36
C PHE A 62 21.42 -3.70 0.38
N ALA A 63 22.36 -4.27 -0.39
CA ALA A 63 22.08 -5.24 -1.44
C ALA A 63 20.97 -4.73 -2.38
N ASP A 64 19.87 -5.48 -2.48
CA ASP A 64 18.74 -5.15 -3.35
C ASP A 64 17.69 -4.25 -2.67
N TYR A 65 17.93 -3.82 -1.43
CA TYR A 65 16.93 -3.12 -0.63
C TYR A 65 17.35 -1.70 -0.25
N ARG A 66 16.35 -0.82 -0.21
CA ARG A 66 16.45 0.54 0.32
C ARG A 66 15.39 0.78 1.37
N HIS A 67 15.74 1.58 2.36
CA HIS A 67 14.86 1.98 3.44
C HIS A 67 14.92 3.49 3.59
N PHE A 68 13.74 4.12 3.60
CA PHE A 68 13.59 5.55 3.72
C PHE A 68 12.68 5.91 4.88
N MET A 69 13.02 6.99 5.57
CA MET A 69 12.10 7.73 6.44
C MET A 69 11.40 8.80 5.62
N VAL A 70 10.12 9.03 5.89
CA VAL A 70 9.32 10.08 5.29
C VAL A 70 8.69 10.91 6.40
N SER A 71 8.86 12.22 6.31
CA SER A 71 8.24 13.18 7.23
C SER A 71 7.42 14.17 6.43
N ILE A 72 6.13 14.34 6.75
CA ILE A 72 5.21 15.22 6.01
C ILE A 72 4.44 16.10 6.99
N ASN A 73 4.49 17.41 6.75
CA ASN A 73 3.70 18.41 7.44
C ASN A 73 2.53 18.82 6.54
N TYR A 74 1.30 18.67 7.01
CA TYR A 74 0.13 18.87 6.18
C TYR A 74 -1.09 19.36 6.97
N LYS A 75 -2.01 20.02 6.26
CA LYS A 75 -3.31 20.43 6.77
C LYS A 75 -4.33 19.33 6.55
N ARG A 76 -4.93 18.88 7.65
CA ARG A 76 -6.01 17.90 7.66
C ARG A 76 -7.29 18.51 8.20
N LYS A 77 -8.39 18.24 7.52
CA LYS A 77 -9.73 18.56 8.02
C LYS A 77 -10.40 17.25 8.48
N GLY A 78 -10.71 17.15 9.76
CA GLY A 78 -11.51 16.05 10.29
C GLY A 78 -12.92 16.07 9.70
N ILE A 79 -13.60 14.91 9.68
CA ILE A 79 -14.93 14.75 9.06
C ILE A 79 -15.96 15.76 9.63
N ALA A 80 -15.89 16.02 10.94
CA ALA A 80 -16.77 16.96 11.63
C ALA A 80 -16.10 18.31 11.96
N ALA A 81 -14.85 18.52 11.53
CA ALA A 81 -14.12 19.75 11.84
C ALA A 81 -14.52 20.86 10.86
N ARG A 82 -14.72 22.07 11.38
CA ARG A 82 -14.95 23.26 10.53
C ARG A 82 -13.67 23.75 9.87
N GLU A 83 -12.55 23.63 10.57
CA GLU A 83 -11.24 24.15 10.17
C GLU A 83 -10.22 23.03 9.89
N TYR A 84 -9.18 23.39 9.13
CA TYR A 84 -8.02 22.54 8.94
C TYR A 84 -7.08 22.68 10.13
N ARG A 85 -6.48 21.57 10.56
CA ARG A 85 -5.41 21.54 11.56
C ARG A 85 -4.13 21.05 10.92
N GLU A 86 -3.02 21.60 11.38
CA GLU A 86 -1.69 21.13 10.98
C GLU A 86 -1.40 19.82 11.71
N GLU A 87 -0.95 18.83 10.94
CA GLU A 87 -0.52 17.53 11.42
C GLU A 87 0.86 17.24 10.84
N ARG A 88 1.68 16.55 11.64
CA ARG A 88 2.94 15.95 11.20
C ARG A 88 2.78 14.44 11.18
N ALA A 89 3.18 13.83 10.09
CA ALA A 89 3.22 12.37 9.94
C ALA A 89 4.65 11.93 9.66
N GLU A 90 5.08 10.88 10.34
CA GLU A 90 6.36 10.21 10.10
C GLU A 90 6.13 8.72 9.91
N PHE A 91 6.71 8.16 8.87
CA PHE A 91 6.51 6.78 8.48
C PHE A 91 7.60 6.30 7.51
N GLU A 92 7.59 5.00 7.21
CA GLU A 92 8.70 4.36 6.49
C GLU A 92 8.30 3.92 5.10
N VAL A 93 9.29 3.87 4.21
CA VAL A 93 9.17 3.26 2.88
C VAL A 93 10.31 2.28 2.69
N TRP A 94 9.94 1.07 2.31
CA TRP A 94 10.87 -0.01 2.03
C TRP A 94 10.77 -0.35 0.54
N GLN A 95 11.89 -0.31 -0.16
CA GLN A 95 11.94 -0.55 -1.61
C GLN A 95 12.85 -1.73 -1.89
N HIS A 96 12.37 -2.67 -2.71
CA HIS A 96 13.24 -3.54 -3.48
C HIS A 96 13.62 -2.81 -4.77
N LYS A 97 14.93 -2.67 -5.07
CA LYS A 97 15.45 -1.77 -6.13
C LYS A 97 14.79 -1.98 -7.48
N ASN A 98 14.56 -3.24 -7.86
CA ASN A 98 13.96 -3.65 -9.12
C ASN A 98 12.56 -4.25 -8.93
N GLY A 99 11.93 -3.95 -7.80
CA GLY A 99 10.74 -4.64 -7.32
C GLY A 99 9.69 -3.70 -6.75
N PHE A 100 8.80 -4.25 -5.95
CA PHE A 100 7.78 -3.44 -5.29
C PHE A 100 8.39 -2.61 -4.16
N SER A 101 7.73 -1.50 -3.85
CA SER A 101 7.98 -0.76 -2.62
C SER A 101 6.75 -0.84 -1.72
N LEU A 102 6.97 -0.82 -0.40
CA LEU A 102 5.93 -0.83 0.61
C LEU A 102 6.06 0.42 1.48
N VAL A 103 5.05 1.28 1.45
CA VAL A 103 4.90 2.37 2.43
C VAL A 103 4.21 1.78 3.65
N VAL A 104 4.77 1.96 4.83
CA VAL A 104 4.27 1.36 6.08
C VAL A 104 3.89 2.45 7.06
N ASN A 105 2.75 2.31 7.72
CA ASN A 105 2.17 3.26 8.68
C ASN A 105 1.70 4.60 8.08
N ALA A 106 1.44 4.65 6.78
CA ALA A 106 0.89 5.84 6.13
C ALA A 106 -0.61 5.69 5.82
N PRO A 107 -1.43 6.75 6.05
CA PRO A 107 -2.72 6.91 5.41
C PRO A 107 -2.59 6.89 3.88
N ARG A 108 -3.64 6.43 3.18
CA ARG A 108 -3.65 6.33 1.71
C ARG A 108 -3.17 7.61 1.01
N GLU A 109 -3.64 8.77 1.44
CA GLU A 109 -3.31 10.04 0.77
C GLU A 109 -1.82 10.36 0.88
N LEU A 110 -1.20 10.04 2.03
CA LEU A 110 0.22 10.25 2.27
C LEU A 110 1.06 9.19 1.57
N ALA A 111 0.58 7.95 1.47
CA ALA A 111 1.24 6.93 0.65
C ALA A 111 1.27 7.28 -0.84
N GLU A 112 0.17 7.86 -1.37
CA GLU A 112 0.13 8.39 -2.73
C GLU A 112 1.15 9.53 -2.94
N LEU A 113 1.22 10.47 -1.99
CA LEU A 113 2.20 11.56 -2.01
C LEU A 113 3.65 11.04 -1.97
N THR A 114 3.87 10.06 -1.10
CA THR A 114 5.18 9.41 -0.91
C THR A 114 5.67 8.71 -2.17
N ALA A 115 4.75 8.15 -2.97
CA ALA A 115 5.13 7.56 -4.26
C ALA A 115 5.82 8.60 -5.14
N THR A 116 5.32 9.85 -5.19
CA THR A 116 5.95 10.94 -5.96
C THR A 116 7.31 11.33 -5.39
N PHE A 117 7.41 11.47 -4.06
CA PHE A 117 8.69 11.75 -3.38
C PHE A 117 9.74 10.70 -3.70
N LEU A 118 9.41 9.41 -3.53
CA LEU A 118 10.32 8.31 -3.84
C LEU A 118 10.65 8.24 -5.33
N SER A 119 9.68 8.54 -6.20
CA SER A 119 9.89 8.55 -7.66
C SER A 119 10.96 9.56 -8.06
N VAL A 120 10.88 10.78 -7.55
CA VAL A 120 11.88 11.82 -7.81
C VAL A 120 13.21 11.49 -7.14
N ALA A 121 13.19 11.11 -5.87
CA ALA A 121 14.40 10.85 -5.09
C ALA A 121 15.29 9.78 -5.72
N VAL A 122 14.68 8.72 -6.26
CA VAL A 122 15.41 7.58 -6.84
C VAL A 122 15.56 7.70 -8.36
N TYR A 123 14.48 8.02 -9.07
CA TYR A 123 14.45 7.89 -10.54
C TYR A 123 14.49 9.22 -11.28
N LYS A 124 14.52 10.36 -10.57
CA LYS A 124 14.50 11.71 -11.16
C LYS A 124 13.28 11.96 -12.07
N ASP A 125 12.22 11.17 -11.90
CA ASP A 125 10.95 11.26 -12.63
C ASP A 125 9.80 11.16 -11.62
N PRO A 126 8.92 12.18 -11.49
CA PRO A 126 7.82 12.16 -10.53
C PRO A 126 6.73 11.13 -10.82
N PHE A 127 6.77 10.45 -11.97
CA PHE A 127 5.78 9.45 -12.40
C PHE A 127 6.28 8.00 -12.36
N ALA A 128 7.54 7.78 -11.97
CA ALA A 128 8.19 6.47 -12.02
C ALA A 128 7.50 5.40 -11.16
N LEU A 129 7.01 5.79 -9.98
CA LEU A 129 6.26 4.92 -9.07
C LEU A 129 4.85 5.46 -8.83
N ARG A 130 3.92 4.54 -8.64
CA ARG A 130 2.52 4.87 -8.29
C ARG A 130 2.00 3.85 -7.29
N MET A 131 0.92 4.21 -6.60
CA MET A 131 0.13 3.21 -5.87
C MET A 131 -0.34 2.09 -6.82
N ARG A 132 -0.03 0.84 -6.49
CA ARG A 132 -0.47 -0.33 -7.27
C ARG A 132 -1.93 -0.64 -6.96
N LYS A 133 -2.85 -0.24 -7.84
CA LYS A 133 -4.26 -0.66 -7.73
C LYS A 133 -4.37 -2.16 -8.03
N LEU A 134 -5.29 -2.84 -7.35
CA LEU A 134 -5.54 -4.27 -7.52
C LEU A 134 -6.88 -4.50 -8.21
N GLY A 135 -6.84 -5.19 -9.33
CA GLY A 135 -8.00 -5.68 -10.08
C GLY A 135 -8.47 -7.06 -9.61
N ARG A 136 -9.48 -7.60 -10.28
CA ARG A 136 -9.99 -8.95 -9.98
C ARG A 136 -8.91 -10.02 -10.13
N GLU A 137 -8.16 -9.96 -11.22
CA GLU A 137 -7.08 -10.93 -11.49
C GLU A 137 -5.98 -10.88 -10.43
N ASP A 138 -5.62 -9.70 -9.92
CA ASP A 138 -4.68 -9.59 -8.80
C ASP A 138 -5.22 -10.29 -7.54
N PHE A 139 -6.51 -10.11 -7.22
CA PHE A 139 -7.12 -10.78 -6.07
C PHE A 139 -7.20 -12.30 -6.24
N LEU A 140 -7.48 -12.79 -7.45
CA LEU A 140 -7.47 -14.22 -7.76
C LEU A 140 -6.05 -14.80 -7.64
N THR A 141 -5.04 -14.08 -8.14
CA THR A 141 -3.64 -14.53 -8.06
C THR A 141 -3.15 -14.53 -6.61
N LEU A 142 -3.49 -13.49 -5.82
CA LEU A 142 -3.22 -13.46 -4.38
C LEU A 142 -3.88 -14.63 -3.65
N LEU A 143 -5.14 -14.93 -3.96
CA LEU A 143 -5.86 -16.05 -3.36
C LEU A 143 -5.16 -17.39 -3.64
N GLN A 144 -4.79 -17.63 -4.90
CA GLN A 144 -4.08 -18.84 -5.32
C GLN A 144 -2.72 -18.95 -4.61
N TYR A 145 -1.94 -17.86 -4.60
CA TYR A 145 -0.63 -17.84 -3.97
C TYR A 145 -0.70 -18.03 -2.45
N VAL A 146 -1.67 -17.41 -1.77
CA VAL A 146 -1.87 -17.62 -0.32
C VAL A 146 -2.19 -19.08 -0.02
N ARG A 147 -3.03 -19.73 -0.82
CA ARG A 147 -3.35 -21.15 -0.65
C ARG A 147 -2.14 -22.05 -0.91
N SER A 148 -1.33 -21.74 -1.92
CA SER A 148 -0.15 -22.57 -2.26
C SER A 148 0.91 -22.57 -1.16
N ILE A 149 0.99 -21.51 -0.34
CA ILE A 149 1.87 -21.43 0.83
C ILE A 149 1.17 -21.80 2.15
N GLY A 150 0.02 -22.49 2.10
CA GLY A 150 -0.71 -22.98 3.28
C GLY A 150 -1.46 -21.90 4.06
N GLY A 151 -1.65 -20.72 3.48
CA GLY A 151 -2.47 -19.65 4.04
C GLY A 151 -3.96 -19.81 3.75
N ARG A 152 -4.78 -18.98 4.42
CA ARG A 152 -6.24 -18.95 4.28
C ARG A 152 -6.80 -17.54 4.21
N VAL A 153 -7.99 -17.41 3.65
CA VAL A 153 -8.76 -16.16 3.67
C VAL A 153 -9.44 -16.01 5.03
N THR A 154 -9.43 -14.81 5.60
CA THR A 154 -10.06 -14.50 6.90
C THR A 154 -11.16 -13.44 6.81
N THR A 155 -11.19 -12.71 5.70
CA THR A 155 -12.17 -11.65 5.45
C THR A 155 -12.34 -11.46 3.95
N LEU A 156 -13.56 -11.18 3.54
CA LEU A 156 -13.92 -10.83 2.18
C LEU A 156 -14.91 -9.67 2.22
N GLN A 157 -14.67 -8.62 1.43
CA GLN A 157 -15.64 -7.55 1.25
C GLN A 157 -15.80 -7.22 -0.23
N LEU A 158 -17.03 -7.36 -0.71
CA LEU A 158 -17.43 -7.22 -2.10
C LEU A 158 -18.53 -6.17 -2.24
N ARG A 159 -18.69 -5.64 -3.45
CA ARG A 159 -19.79 -4.75 -3.82
C ARG A 159 -20.45 -5.21 -5.11
N TYR A 160 -21.77 -5.04 -5.15
CA TYR A 160 -22.64 -5.43 -6.26
C TYR A 160 -22.42 -6.89 -6.64
N VAL A 161 -22.72 -7.78 -5.71
CA VAL A 161 -22.62 -9.23 -5.87
C VAL A 161 -23.94 -9.76 -6.42
N LYS A 162 -23.88 -10.62 -7.43
CA LYS A 162 -25.05 -11.31 -7.95
C LYS A 162 -24.80 -12.81 -7.98
N THR A 163 -25.45 -13.57 -7.10
CA THR A 163 -25.43 -15.03 -7.11
C THR A 163 -26.85 -15.57 -7.27
N VAL A 164 -26.97 -16.83 -7.70
CA VAL A 164 -28.26 -17.51 -7.76
C VAL A 164 -28.84 -17.66 -6.35
N ASP A 165 -27.98 -17.97 -5.38
CA ASP A 165 -28.36 -18.33 -4.02
C ASP A 165 -28.72 -17.11 -3.15
N MET A 166 -28.11 -15.93 -3.38
CA MET A 166 -28.28 -14.74 -2.53
C MET A 166 -28.95 -13.56 -3.26
N GLY A 167 -29.30 -13.71 -4.52
CA GLY A 167 -29.84 -12.62 -5.34
C GLY A 167 -28.82 -11.50 -5.60
N LYS A 168 -29.27 -10.24 -5.56
CA LYS A 168 -28.43 -9.05 -5.79
C LYS A 168 -28.13 -8.34 -4.48
N LEU A 169 -26.85 -8.30 -4.09
CA LEU A 169 -26.38 -7.62 -2.88
C LEU A 169 -25.52 -6.41 -3.23
N SER A 170 -25.85 -5.25 -2.68
CA SER A 170 -25.04 -4.03 -2.84
C SER A 170 -23.68 -4.14 -2.15
N VAL A 171 -23.63 -4.78 -0.98
CA VAL A 171 -22.41 -5.03 -0.20
C VAL A 171 -22.51 -6.43 0.40
N LEU A 172 -21.45 -7.22 0.25
CA LEU A 172 -21.29 -8.50 0.93
C LEU A 172 -20.00 -8.44 1.75
N LYS A 173 -20.08 -8.76 3.04
CA LYS A 173 -18.95 -8.82 3.96
C LYS A 173 -19.00 -10.13 4.72
N ILE A 174 -17.95 -10.93 4.57
CA ILE A 174 -17.79 -12.24 5.22
C ILE A 174 -16.50 -12.21 6.03
N SER A 175 -16.51 -12.73 7.25
CA SER A 175 -15.35 -12.78 8.14
C SER A 175 -15.51 -13.85 9.21
N GLY A 176 -14.40 -14.33 9.77
CA GLY A 176 -14.43 -15.35 10.83
C GLY A 176 -14.77 -16.72 10.27
N GLU A 177 -15.41 -17.56 11.08
CA GLU A 177 -15.79 -18.95 10.73
C GLU A 177 -16.71 -19.02 9.51
N ALA A 178 -17.53 -17.99 9.27
CA ALA A 178 -18.43 -17.92 8.12
C ALA A 178 -17.71 -17.87 6.75
N ILE A 179 -16.39 -17.70 6.72
CA ILE A 179 -15.60 -17.80 5.48
C ILE A 179 -15.17 -19.24 5.18
N GLU A 180 -15.19 -20.12 6.17
CA GLU A 180 -14.80 -21.52 6.03
C GLU A 180 -15.94 -22.25 5.30
N GLY A 181 -15.62 -22.88 4.17
CA GLY A 181 -16.60 -23.55 3.31
C GLY A 181 -17.13 -22.71 2.14
N GLU A 182 -16.87 -21.39 2.12
CA GLU A 182 -17.28 -20.53 1.01
C GLU A 182 -16.41 -20.73 -0.22
N ASN A 183 -17.03 -20.82 -1.40
CA ASN A 183 -16.31 -20.79 -2.67
C ASN A 183 -15.93 -19.34 -3.01
N ILE A 184 -14.80 -18.90 -2.44
CA ILE A 184 -14.30 -17.52 -2.59
C ILE A 184 -14.14 -17.13 -4.06
N GLU A 185 -13.66 -18.04 -4.93
CA GLU A 185 -13.49 -17.75 -6.36
C GLU A 185 -14.83 -17.45 -7.05
N LYS A 186 -15.86 -18.26 -6.76
CA LYS A 186 -17.23 -18.00 -7.24
C LYS A 186 -17.71 -16.61 -6.81
N LEU A 187 -17.46 -16.22 -5.56
CA LEU A 187 -17.85 -14.91 -5.03
C LEU A 187 -17.08 -13.75 -5.68
N LEU A 188 -15.77 -13.90 -5.91
CA LEU A 188 -14.95 -12.90 -6.59
C LEU A 188 -15.41 -12.67 -8.04
N ASN A 189 -15.82 -13.74 -8.72
CA ASN A 189 -16.35 -13.69 -10.09
C ASN A 189 -17.78 -13.11 -10.15
N ALA A 190 -18.59 -13.36 -9.13
CA ALA A 190 -19.96 -12.83 -9.01
C ALA A 190 -20.01 -11.34 -8.62
N ALA A 191 -18.91 -10.77 -8.13
CA ALA A 191 -18.84 -9.38 -7.69
C ALA A 191 -18.42 -8.43 -8.82
N ARG A 192 -19.10 -7.29 -8.94
CA ARG A 192 -18.63 -6.18 -9.81
C ARG A 192 -17.35 -5.56 -9.28
N LYS A 193 -17.20 -5.46 -7.95
CA LYS A 193 -16.04 -4.85 -7.31
C LYS A 193 -15.62 -5.60 -6.05
N ILE A 194 -14.35 -5.98 -6.00
CA ILE A 194 -13.72 -6.48 -4.79
C ILE A 194 -13.20 -5.27 -4.02
N THR A 195 -13.60 -5.09 -2.76
CA THR A 195 -13.20 -3.93 -1.97
C THR A 195 -11.95 -4.24 -1.15
N ARG A 196 -11.93 -5.40 -0.48
CA ARG A 196 -10.79 -5.93 0.27
C ARG A 196 -10.88 -7.44 0.45
N ILE A 197 -9.73 -8.05 0.67
CA ILE A 197 -9.59 -9.45 1.08
C ILE A 197 -8.58 -9.52 2.24
N GLY A 198 -8.88 -10.35 3.23
CA GLY A 198 -8.05 -10.59 4.41
C GLY A 198 -7.43 -11.99 4.35
N PHE A 199 -6.18 -12.12 4.77
CA PHE A 199 -5.41 -13.35 4.75
C PHE A 199 -4.81 -13.64 6.13
N GLN A 200 -4.61 -14.93 6.39
CA GLN A 200 -3.76 -15.45 7.45
C GLN A 200 -2.80 -16.47 6.82
N ILE A 201 -1.51 -16.23 6.95
CA ILE A 201 -0.44 -17.08 6.45
C ILE A 201 0.31 -17.60 7.68
N PRO A 202 0.35 -18.92 7.92
CA PRO A 202 0.92 -19.47 9.14
C PRO A 202 2.45 -19.30 9.21
N ASN A 203 3.12 -19.36 8.07
CA ASN A 203 4.56 -19.21 7.98
C ASN A 203 4.95 -18.44 6.71
N LEU A 204 5.31 -17.18 6.87
CA LEU A 204 5.95 -16.36 5.85
C LEU A 204 7.29 -15.88 6.44
N SER A 205 8.40 -16.47 5.95
CA SER A 205 9.75 -16.24 6.46
C SER A 205 9.93 -16.52 7.96
N GLY A 206 9.29 -17.57 8.47
CA GLY A 206 9.37 -17.98 9.88
C GLY A 206 8.36 -17.30 10.80
N GLU A 207 7.46 -16.45 10.28
CA GLU A 207 6.47 -15.74 11.10
C GLU A 207 5.04 -15.85 10.56
N GLN A 208 4.07 -15.73 11.47
CA GLN A 208 2.66 -15.70 11.12
C GLN A 208 2.24 -14.29 10.67
N PHE A 209 1.69 -14.21 9.46
CA PHE A 209 1.13 -12.99 8.92
C PHE A 209 -0.40 -13.01 8.94
N LYS A 210 -1.00 -11.93 9.43
CA LYS A 210 -2.43 -11.66 9.31
C LYS A 210 -2.61 -10.24 8.84
N PHE A 211 -3.16 -10.04 7.66
CA PHE A 211 -3.37 -8.72 7.07
C PHE A 211 -4.56 -8.73 6.12
N TRP A 212 -5.03 -7.56 5.73
CA TRP A 212 -5.92 -7.43 4.58
C TRP A 212 -5.37 -6.45 3.57
N VAL A 213 -5.72 -6.61 2.31
CA VAL A 213 -5.37 -5.71 1.21
C VAL A 213 -6.65 -5.30 0.45
N GLY A 214 -6.72 -4.02 0.08
CA GLY A 214 -7.83 -3.42 -0.63
C GLY A 214 -7.52 -3.12 -2.09
N HIS A 215 -8.57 -2.87 -2.88
CA HIS A 215 -8.47 -2.59 -4.32
C HIS A 215 -7.59 -1.38 -4.70
N TRP A 216 -7.32 -0.50 -3.75
CA TRP A 216 -6.46 0.66 -3.97
C TRP A 216 -4.97 0.37 -3.73
N GLY A 217 -4.60 -0.87 -3.36
CA GLY A 217 -3.21 -1.30 -3.19
C GLY A 217 -2.69 -1.27 -1.77
N GLY A 218 -3.48 -0.81 -0.80
CA GLY A 218 -3.07 -0.78 0.59
C GLY A 218 -4.03 -1.50 1.51
N GLY A 219 -3.64 -1.59 2.78
CA GLY A 219 -4.18 -2.55 3.71
C GLY A 219 -3.77 -2.30 5.14
N THR A 220 -4.06 -3.26 6.01
CA THR A 220 -3.63 -3.24 7.41
C THR A 220 -3.05 -4.59 7.78
N ILE A 221 -1.91 -4.56 8.48
CA ILE A 221 -1.22 -5.70 9.06
C ILE A 221 -1.59 -5.79 10.54
N TYR A 222 -2.16 -6.92 10.93
CA TYR A 222 -2.51 -7.26 12.31
C TYR A 222 -1.44 -8.11 13.00
N SER A 223 -0.74 -8.95 12.24
CA SER A 223 0.38 -9.77 12.71
C SER A 223 1.38 -9.97 11.57
N PRO A 224 2.70 -10.00 11.85
CA PRO A 224 3.30 -9.65 13.13
C PRO A 224 3.08 -8.16 13.42
N THR A 225 3.44 -7.72 14.62
CA THR A 225 3.36 -6.30 15.02
C THR A 225 4.45 -5.47 14.35
N MET A 226 4.76 -5.72 13.06
CA MET A 226 5.65 -5.00 12.14
C MET A 226 6.76 -4.21 12.86
N SER A 227 7.46 -4.88 13.77
CA SER A 227 8.40 -4.27 14.71
C SER A 227 9.82 -4.42 14.23
N LYS A 228 10.03 -5.32 13.27
CA LYS A 228 11.34 -5.64 12.73
C LYS A 228 11.32 -5.45 11.21
N PRO A 229 12.40 -4.89 10.64
CA PRO A 229 12.52 -4.68 9.21
C PRO A 229 12.22 -5.92 8.34
N HIS A 230 12.53 -7.14 8.80
CA HIS A 230 12.26 -8.37 8.04
C HIS A 230 10.82 -8.74 7.87
N HIS A 231 9.94 -8.16 8.69
CA HIS A 231 8.50 -8.26 8.46
C HIS A 231 8.10 -7.57 7.15
N VAL A 232 8.70 -6.41 6.87
CA VAL A 232 8.40 -5.64 5.66
C VAL A 232 8.97 -6.31 4.42
N TRP A 233 10.21 -6.79 4.47
CA TRP A 233 10.82 -7.51 3.34
C TRP A 233 10.06 -8.78 2.99
N SER A 234 9.56 -9.50 4.00
CA SER A 234 8.75 -10.70 3.79
C SER A 234 7.44 -10.38 3.05
N LEU A 235 6.80 -9.25 3.37
CA LEU A 235 5.62 -8.78 2.64
C LEU A 235 5.93 -8.33 1.22
N ILE A 236 7.05 -7.62 1.00
CA ILE A 236 7.47 -7.23 -0.36
C ILE A 236 7.66 -8.48 -1.21
N LYS A 237 8.45 -9.45 -0.74
CA LYS A 237 8.67 -10.73 -1.45
C LYS A 237 7.37 -11.50 -1.68
N PHE A 238 6.47 -11.50 -0.69
CA PHE A 238 5.14 -12.10 -0.85
C PHE A 238 4.37 -11.46 -2.00
N PHE A 239 4.29 -10.13 -2.06
CA PHE A 239 3.56 -9.45 -3.14
C PHE A 239 4.25 -9.64 -4.49
N GLU A 240 5.58 -9.71 -4.54
CA GLU A 240 6.33 -9.96 -5.77
C GLU A 240 6.13 -11.37 -6.32
N GLY A 241 6.02 -12.37 -5.46
CA GLY A 241 5.68 -13.74 -5.85
C GLY A 241 4.20 -13.89 -6.27
N ALA A 242 3.31 -13.11 -5.65
CA ALA A 242 1.88 -13.22 -5.88
C ALA A 242 1.34 -12.36 -7.03
N LEU A 243 1.94 -11.20 -7.33
CA LEU A 243 1.39 -10.25 -8.29
C LEU A 243 2.26 -10.22 -9.56
N LYS A 244 1.63 -10.51 -10.69
CA LYS A 244 2.24 -10.37 -12.02
C LYS A 244 2.23 -8.90 -12.47
N GLU A 245 3.06 -8.57 -13.45
CA GLU A 245 3.15 -7.21 -14.03
C GLU A 245 1.84 -6.73 -14.65
#